data_AF-A0A3B8ULJ7-F1
#
_entry.id   AF-A0A3B8ULJ7-F1
#
_cell.length_a   1.000
_cell.length_b   1.000
_cell.length_c   1.000
_cell.angle_alpha   90.00
_cell.angle_beta   90.00
_cell.angle_gamma   90.00
#
_symmetry.space_group_name_H-M   'P 1'
#
loop_
_entity.id
_entity.type
_entity.pdbx_description
1 polymer ?
#
loop_
_entity_poly.entity_id
_entity_poly.type
_entity_poly.pdbx_seq_one_letter_code
_entity_poly.pdbx_strand_id
1 'polypeptide(L)'
;REHFCDGLGDCLPECPTGAISFEEREAPEYDEDAVKEAQKKNAIQKQAMPPHTGCPGSRIMQIQRTETPKSEGPSSATDSVSKLQNWPVQIKLAPVNAPYFNGAKLLIAADCTAYAYASFHQDFIRNKVTLIGCPKLDQVDYSEKLTEIIQNNNIQSVTIVRMEVPCCGGLEMAAKKALQSSGKFIPWQVVTISIDGKILE
;
A
#
# COMPACT_ATOMS: atom_id res chain seq x y z
N ARG A 1 30.61 16.01 18.61
CA ARG A 1 31.16 14.67 18.30
C ARG A 1 30.07 13.85 17.56
N GLU A 2 29.44 14.45 16.55
CA GLU A 2 28.33 13.87 15.77
C GLU A 2 28.82 13.29 14.45
N HIS A 3 30.01 13.69 13.99
CA HIS A 3 30.61 13.24 12.73
C HIS A 3 30.93 11.74 12.66
N PHE A 4 30.85 11.02 13.79
CA PHE A 4 31.05 9.57 13.89
C PHE A 4 29.73 8.81 14.07
N CYS A 5 28.59 9.50 14.20
CA CYS A 5 27.28 8.88 14.35
C CYS A 5 26.64 8.76 12.96
N ASP A 6 26.74 7.58 12.38
CA ASP A 6 26.13 7.22 11.10
C ASP A 6 24.79 6.47 11.26
N GLY A 7 24.40 6.18 12.50
CA GLY A 7 23.20 5.41 12.84
C GLY A 7 23.32 3.91 12.60
N LEU A 8 24.47 3.41 12.13
CA LEU A 8 24.75 1.99 11.87
C LEU A 8 25.72 1.39 12.88
N GLY A 9 26.29 2.23 13.75
CA GLY A 9 27.12 1.77 14.86
C GLY A 9 28.60 1.70 14.53
N ASP A 10 29.08 2.34 13.45
CA ASP A 10 30.50 2.41 13.08
C ASP A 10 31.37 3.05 14.18
N CYS A 11 30.76 3.84 15.07
CA CYS A 11 31.43 4.40 16.24
C CYS A 11 31.70 3.39 17.37
N LEU A 12 31.20 2.15 17.26
CA LEU A 12 31.40 1.09 18.24
C LEU A 12 32.43 0.07 17.72
N PRO A 13 33.54 -0.15 18.44
CA PRO A 13 34.60 -1.07 17.99
C PRO A 13 34.17 -2.55 18.00
N GLU A 14 33.25 -2.93 18.88
CA GLU A 14 32.62 -4.24 18.95
C GLU A 14 31.17 -4.10 19.45
N CYS A 15 30.29 -5.05 19.12
CA CYS A 15 28.92 -5.09 19.63
C CYS A 15 28.95 -5.31 21.15
N PRO A 16 28.44 -4.36 21.98
CA PRO A 16 28.48 -4.50 23.43
C PRO A 16 27.51 -5.60 23.87
N THR A 17 28.04 -6.80 24.07
CA THR A 17 27.32 -7.91 24.69
C THR A 17 27.03 -7.57 26.16
N GLY A 18 25.78 -7.72 26.59
CA GLY A 18 25.36 -7.37 27.97
C GLY A 18 24.79 -5.97 28.17
N ALA A 19 24.50 -5.21 27.10
CA ALA A 19 23.80 -3.91 27.21
C ALA A 19 22.37 -4.02 27.76
N ILE A 20 21.79 -5.23 27.76
CA ILE A 20 20.46 -5.53 28.30
C ILE A 20 20.65 -6.54 29.43
N SER A 21 20.17 -6.18 30.63
CA SER A 21 20.09 -7.08 31.78
C SER A 21 18.63 -7.40 32.09
N PHE A 22 18.35 -8.64 32.46
CA PHE A 22 17.03 -9.05 32.92
C PHE A 22 16.96 -8.96 34.44
N GLU A 23 15.91 -8.33 34.96
CA GLU A 23 15.58 -8.32 36.38
C GLU A 23 14.26 -9.07 36.56
N GLU A 24 14.28 -10.09 37.42
CA GLU A 24 13.06 -10.78 37.84
C GLU A 24 12.49 -10.06 39.07
N ARG A 25 11.22 -9.69 38.98
CA ARG A 25 10.47 -9.08 40.09
C ARG A 25 9.17 -9.84 40.29
N GLU A 26 8.77 -10.01 41.54
CA GLU A 26 7.44 -10.55 41.84
C GLU A 26 6.38 -9.61 41.25
N ALA A 27 5.48 -10.19 40.46
CA ALA A 27 4.32 -9.51 39.92
C ALA A 27 3.06 -10.22 40.44
N PRO A 28 1.98 -9.48 40.74
CA PRO A 28 0.70 -10.09 41.05
C PRO A 28 0.23 -10.99 39.90
N GLU A 29 -0.53 -12.02 40.24
CA GLU A 29 -1.10 -12.94 39.27
C GLU A 29 -1.99 -12.20 38.26
N TYR A 30 -2.00 -12.67 37.01
CA TYR A 30 -2.74 -12.02 35.93
C TYR A 30 -4.25 -12.11 36.17
N ASP A 31 -4.88 -10.98 36.47
CA ASP A 31 -6.32 -10.88 36.67
C ASP A 31 -7.04 -10.61 35.34
N GLU A 32 -7.59 -11.66 34.72
CA GLU A 32 -8.31 -11.56 33.45
C GLU A 32 -9.53 -10.63 33.53
N ASP A 33 -10.20 -10.60 34.67
CA ASP A 33 -11.46 -9.88 34.83
C ASP A 33 -11.19 -8.38 35.02
N ALA A 34 -10.14 -8.01 35.76
CA ALA A 34 -9.65 -6.64 35.84
C ALA A 34 -9.21 -6.12 34.45
N VAL A 35 -8.57 -6.96 33.63
CA VAL A 35 -8.21 -6.60 32.25
C VAL A 35 -9.46 -6.37 31.40
N LYS A 36 -10.45 -7.27 31.45
CA LYS A 36 -11.71 -7.12 30.70
C LYS A 36 -12.47 -5.87 31.15
N GLU A 37 -12.48 -5.56 32.44
CA GLU A 37 -13.15 -4.37 32.96
C GLU A 37 -12.43 -3.08 32.58
N ALA A 38 -11.09 -3.06 32.64
CA ALA A 38 -10.27 -1.95 32.16
C ALA A 38 -10.45 -1.72 30.64
N GLN A 39 -10.53 -2.79 29.84
CA GLN A 39 -10.83 -2.71 28.41
C GLN A 39 -12.22 -2.12 28.15
N LYS A 40 -13.24 -2.52 28.91
CA LYS A 40 -14.60 -1.96 28.83
C LYS A 40 -14.62 -0.48 29.20
N LYS A 41 -13.94 -0.07 30.27
CA LYS A 41 -13.82 1.34 30.69
C LYS A 41 -13.10 2.19 29.64
N ASN A 42 -12.03 1.66 29.04
CA ASN A 42 -11.34 2.31 27.92
C ASN A 42 -12.22 2.42 26.67
N ALA A 43 -13.07 1.43 26.39
CA ALA A 43 -14.02 1.48 25.28
C ALA A 43 -15.07 2.58 25.48
N ILE A 44 -15.56 2.77 26.71
CA ILE A 44 -16.51 3.83 27.08
C ILE A 44 -15.83 5.21 27.02
N GLN A 45 -14.58 5.34 27.49
CA GLN A 45 -13.82 6.59 27.35
C GLN A 45 -13.52 6.93 25.89
N LYS A 46 -13.22 5.94 25.03
CA LYS A 46 -13.07 6.12 23.57
C LYS A 46 -14.37 6.57 22.89
N GLN A 47 -15.54 6.25 23.45
CA GLN A 47 -16.84 6.73 22.96
C GLN A 47 -17.18 8.15 23.43
N ALA A 48 -16.55 8.63 24.51
CA ALA A 48 -16.78 9.96 25.09
C ALA A 48 -15.82 11.05 24.55
N MET A 49 -14.78 10.67 23.80
CA MET A 49 -13.96 11.62 23.05
C MET A 49 -14.69 12.01 21.75
N PRO A 50 -14.59 13.28 21.28
CA PRO A 50 -15.03 13.61 19.93
C PRO A 50 -14.37 12.62 18.97
N PRO A 51 -15.07 12.11 17.93
CA PRO A 51 -14.49 11.15 17.03
C PRO A 51 -13.21 11.77 16.47
N HIS A 52 -12.05 11.31 16.94
CA HIS A 52 -10.83 11.49 16.19
C HIS A 52 -11.15 10.83 14.86
N THR A 53 -11.43 11.66 13.85
CA THR A 53 -11.49 11.24 12.47
C THR A 53 -10.20 10.46 12.27
N GLY A 54 -10.29 9.14 12.07
CA GLY A 54 -9.11 8.28 12.04
C GLY A 54 -8.04 8.84 11.09
N CYS A 55 -6.79 8.39 11.27
CA CYS A 55 -5.66 8.83 10.44
C CYS A 55 -6.09 8.98 8.97
N PRO A 56 -5.92 10.15 8.32
CA PRO A 56 -6.32 10.34 6.93
C PRO A 56 -5.79 9.25 6.00
N GLY A 57 -4.64 8.64 6.34
CA GLY A 57 -4.07 7.48 5.64
C GLY A 57 -4.93 6.21 5.63
N SER A 58 -5.94 6.09 6.49
CA SER A 58 -6.88 4.96 6.52
C SER A 58 -8.30 5.37 6.12
N ARG A 59 -8.52 6.64 5.77
CA ARG A 59 -9.85 7.14 5.39
C ARG A 59 -10.17 6.68 3.97
N ILE A 60 -11.26 5.92 3.82
CA ILE A 60 -11.75 5.54 2.49
C ILE A 60 -12.26 6.80 1.79
N MET A 61 -11.69 7.12 0.63
CA MET A 61 -12.12 8.25 -0.19
C MET A 61 -12.12 7.88 -1.67
N GLN A 62 -13.19 8.24 -2.35
CA GLN A 62 -13.24 8.30 -3.81
C GLN A 62 -12.99 9.74 -4.22
N ILE A 63 -11.88 10.00 -4.90
CA ILE A 63 -11.46 11.33 -5.32
C ILE A 63 -12.18 11.65 -6.63
N GLN A 64 -13.21 12.49 -6.54
CA GLN A 64 -13.89 13.00 -7.73
C GLN A 64 -12.96 13.97 -8.47
N ARG A 65 -12.66 13.66 -9.73
CA ARG A 65 -11.99 14.59 -10.64
C ARG A 65 -12.89 14.85 -11.83
N THR A 66 -13.15 16.13 -12.08
CA THR A 66 -13.82 16.56 -13.30
C THR A 66 -12.81 16.48 -14.44
N GLU A 67 -12.98 15.55 -15.38
CA GLU A 67 -12.21 15.60 -16.62
C GLU A 67 -12.70 16.79 -17.45
N THR A 68 -11.87 17.81 -17.61
CA THR A 68 -12.12 18.86 -18.59
C THR A 68 -11.80 18.28 -19.98
N PRO A 69 -12.71 18.31 -20.96
CA PRO A 69 -12.42 17.81 -22.30
C PRO A 69 -11.27 18.62 -22.92
N LYS A 70 -10.24 17.94 -23.44
CA LYS A 70 -9.08 18.57 -24.07
C LYS A 70 -9.47 19.26 -25.38
N SER A 71 -9.11 20.54 -25.53
CA SER A 71 -8.92 21.18 -26.82
C SER A 71 -7.64 20.65 -27.48
N GLU A 72 -7.71 20.27 -28.75
CA GLU A 72 -6.58 19.90 -29.59
C GLU A 72 -5.65 21.10 -29.81
N GLY A 73 -4.64 21.27 -28.96
CA GLY A 73 -3.61 22.30 -29.10
C GLY A 73 -2.28 21.81 -28.51
N PRO A 74 -1.12 22.34 -28.97
CA PRO A 74 0.19 21.88 -28.53
C PRO A 74 0.33 22.09 -27.02
N SER A 75 0.63 20.99 -26.33
CA SER A 75 0.71 20.86 -24.87
C SER A 75 1.68 21.88 -24.26
N SER A 76 1.17 23.03 -23.84
CA SER A 76 1.85 23.86 -22.85
C SER A 76 1.84 23.16 -21.49
N ALA A 77 2.73 23.57 -20.59
CA ALA A 77 3.06 22.94 -19.30
C ALA A 77 1.92 22.86 -18.24
N THR A 78 0.66 22.80 -18.65
CA THR A 78 -0.54 22.88 -17.80
C THR A 78 -1.16 21.53 -17.40
N ASP A 79 -0.61 20.38 -17.81
CA ASP A 79 -1.28 19.07 -17.65
C ASP A 79 -0.70 18.13 -16.58
N SER A 80 0.08 18.65 -15.62
CA SER A 80 0.61 17.87 -14.48
C SER A 80 -0.41 17.70 -13.34
N VAL A 81 -1.68 17.48 -13.65
CA VAL A 81 -2.72 17.23 -12.65
C VAL A 81 -2.75 15.74 -12.31
N SER A 82 -2.71 15.41 -11.01
CA SER A 82 -2.80 14.03 -10.53
C SER A 82 -4.02 13.31 -11.13
N LYS A 83 -3.85 12.03 -11.44
CA LYS A 83 -4.90 11.16 -12.00
C LYS A 83 -5.46 10.12 -11.01
N LEU A 84 -4.96 10.09 -9.78
CA LEU A 84 -5.39 9.16 -8.71
C LEU A 84 -6.85 9.32 -8.26
N GLN A 85 -7.70 8.30 -8.37
CA GLN A 85 -9.14 8.40 -8.07
C GLN A 85 -9.56 7.74 -6.73
N ASN A 86 -8.64 7.10 -6.01
CA ASN A 86 -8.92 6.38 -4.78
C ASN A 86 -7.90 6.71 -3.68
N TRP A 87 -8.33 6.57 -2.43
CA TRP A 87 -7.47 6.57 -1.26
C TRP A 87 -8.06 5.65 -0.18
N PRO A 88 -7.23 4.88 0.56
CA PRO A 88 -5.78 4.76 0.42
C PRO A 88 -5.34 3.91 -0.78
N VAL A 89 -4.05 4.02 -1.12
CA VAL A 89 -3.45 3.28 -2.25
C VAL A 89 -2.62 2.08 -1.79
N GLN A 90 -2.13 2.05 -0.56
CA GLN A 90 -1.32 0.94 -0.08
C GLN A 90 -2.18 -0.32 0.04
N ILE A 91 -1.74 -1.43 -0.55
CA ILE A 91 -2.47 -2.71 -0.51
C ILE A 91 -2.82 -3.09 0.93
N LYS A 92 -1.90 -2.91 1.89
CA LYS A 92 -2.14 -3.21 3.31
C LYS A 92 -3.24 -2.35 3.96
N LEU A 93 -3.46 -1.13 3.48
CA LEU A 93 -4.44 -0.20 4.05
C LEU A 93 -5.78 -0.20 3.32
N ALA A 94 -5.79 -0.49 2.02
CA ALA A 94 -7.01 -0.50 1.20
C ALA A 94 -8.06 -1.49 1.76
N PRO A 95 -9.27 -1.04 2.09
CA PRO A 95 -10.32 -1.94 2.58
C PRO A 95 -10.88 -2.82 1.46
N VAL A 96 -11.08 -4.11 1.73
CA VAL A 96 -11.37 -5.10 0.69
C VAL A 96 -12.69 -4.89 -0.05
N ASN A 97 -13.65 -4.20 0.58
CA ASN A 97 -14.98 -3.91 0.01
C ASN A 97 -15.18 -2.40 -0.27
N ALA A 98 -14.10 -1.67 -0.55
CA ALA A 98 -14.22 -0.24 -0.82
C ALA A 98 -15.06 0.05 -2.08
N PRO A 99 -16.00 1.02 -2.06
CA PRO A 99 -16.94 1.25 -3.17
C PRO A 99 -16.28 1.53 -4.52
N TYR A 100 -15.09 2.13 -4.52
CA TYR A 100 -14.36 2.46 -5.74
C TYR A 100 -13.92 1.23 -6.55
N PHE A 101 -13.94 0.01 -5.98
CA PHE A 101 -13.60 -1.21 -6.71
C PHE A 101 -14.72 -1.71 -7.64
N ASN A 102 -15.96 -1.25 -7.46
CA ASN A 102 -17.07 -1.74 -8.28
C ASN A 102 -16.97 -1.21 -9.73
N GLY A 103 -16.85 -2.13 -10.68
CA GLY A 103 -16.65 -1.81 -12.09
C GLY A 103 -15.27 -1.22 -12.38
N ALA A 104 -14.28 -1.44 -11.53
CA ALA A 104 -12.97 -0.79 -11.67
C ALA A 104 -12.05 -1.49 -12.67
N LYS A 105 -11.20 -0.70 -13.35
CA LYS A 105 -9.93 -1.17 -13.90
C LYS A 105 -8.88 -1.06 -12.80
N LEU A 106 -8.29 -2.18 -12.40
CA LEU A 106 -7.38 -2.23 -11.26
C LEU A 106 -5.93 -2.08 -11.73
N LEU A 107 -5.18 -1.19 -11.10
CA LEU A 107 -3.73 -1.08 -11.22
C LEU A 107 -3.10 -1.60 -9.93
N ILE A 108 -2.23 -2.60 -10.04
CA ILE A 108 -1.40 -3.12 -8.95
C ILE A 108 0.05 -2.78 -9.29
N ALA A 109 0.69 -1.91 -8.53
CA ALA A 109 2.00 -1.39 -8.89
C ALA A 109 3.03 -1.51 -7.75
N ALA A 110 4.29 -1.77 -8.10
CA ALA A 110 5.38 -1.71 -7.13
C ALA A 110 5.67 -0.25 -6.73
N ASP A 111 5.97 0.01 -5.46
CA ASP A 111 6.10 1.38 -4.92
C ASP A 111 7.07 2.27 -5.71
N CYS A 112 8.19 1.71 -6.18
CA CYS A 112 9.22 2.44 -6.91
C CYS A 112 8.83 2.78 -8.36
N THR A 113 7.82 2.14 -8.96
CA THR A 113 7.47 2.32 -10.38
C THR A 113 7.00 3.74 -10.70
N ALA A 114 6.24 4.37 -9.80
CA ALA A 114 5.77 5.74 -9.96
C ALA A 114 6.89 6.79 -9.86
N TYR A 115 7.99 6.44 -9.19
CA TYR A 115 9.18 7.30 -9.08
C TYR A 115 10.15 7.08 -10.24
N ALA A 116 10.23 5.86 -10.78
CA ALA A 116 11.09 5.54 -11.91
C ALA A 116 10.51 6.02 -13.25
N TYR A 117 9.19 5.88 -13.46
CA TYR A 117 8.54 6.19 -14.73
C TYR A 117 7.81 7.54 -14.68
N ALA A 118 8.34 8.57 -15.35
CA ALA A 118 7.86 9.94 -15.22
C ALA A 118 6.36 10.15 -15.55
N SER A 119 5.86 9.46 -16.57
CA SER A 119 4.47 9.59 -17.05
C SER A 119 3.48 8.67 -16.32
N PHE A 120 3.83 8.14 -15.14
CA PHE A 120 3.06 7.08 -14.48
C PHE A 120 1.59 7.44 -14.21
N HIS A 121 1.34 8.70 -13.85
CA HIS A 121 -0.02 9.18 -13.65
C HIS A 121 -0.87 9.13 -14.93
N GLN A 122 -0.28 9.47 -16.08
CA GLN A 122 -1.00 9.53 -17.35
C GLN A 122 -1.22 8.14 -17.92
N ASP A 123 -0.20 7.28 -17.87
CA ASP A 123 -0.20 6.02 -18.62
C ASP A 123 -0.77 4.86 -17.79
N PHE A 124 -0.58 4.88 -16.46
CA PHE A 124 -1.00 3.78 -15.60
C PHE A 124 -2.16 4.14 -14.67
N ILE A 125 -2.11 5.29 -13.98
CA ILE A 125 -3.10 5.64 -12.95
C ILE A 125 -4.43 6.14 -13.58
N ARG A 126 -4.37 6.85 -14.71
CA ARG A 126 -5.54 7.45 -15.32
C ARG A 126 -6.65 6.41 -15.56
N ASN A 127 -7.85 6.71 -15.06
CA ASN A 127 -9.04 5.88 -15.19
C ASN A 127 -8.91 4.47 -14.58
N LYS A 128 -8.02 4.31 -13.59
CA LYS A 128 -7.82 3.07 -12.84
C LYS A 128 -7.86 3.32 -11.34
N VAL A 129 -8.34 2.32 -10.60
CA VAL A 129 -8.14 2.24 -9.14
C VAL A 129 -6.73 1.75 -8.89
N THR A 130 -5.96 2.51 -8.11
CA THR A 130 -4.54 2.24 -7.89
C THR A 130 -4.31 1.60 -6.54
N LEU A 131 -3.64 0.45 -6.56
CA LEU A 131 -3.07 -0.21 -5.40
C LEU A 131 -1.54 -0.32 -5.56
N ILE A 132 -0.80 0.01 -4.51
CA ILE A 132 0.66 -0.07 -4.47
C ILE A 132 1.16 -0.94 -3.32
N GLY A 133 2.30 -1.59 -3.53
CA GLY A 133 3.03 -2.25 -2.45
C GLY A 133 4.37 -2.82 -2.89
N CYS A 134 5.26 -3.03 -1.92
CA CYS A 134 6.55 -3.67 -2.09
C CYS A 134 6.68 -4.86 -1.12
N PRO A 135 6.51 -6.13 -1.59
CA PRO A 135 6.59 -7.30 -0.71
C PRO A 135 7.90 -7.39 0.06
N LYS A 136 9.00 -6.90 -0.51
CA LYS A 136 10.32 -6.86 0.15
C LYS A 136 10.33 -5.92 1.37
N LEU A 137 9.73 -4.74 1.27
CA LEU A 137 9.72 -3.77 2.37
C LEU A 137 8.62 -4.09 3.38
N ASP A 138 7.47 -4.51 2.89
CA ASP A 138 6.32 -4.82 3.74
C ASP A 138 6.42 -6.18 4.43
N GLN A 139 7.33 -7.05 3.98
CA GLN A 139 7.58 -8.40 4.50
C GLN A 139 6.32 -9.27 4.53
N VAL A 140 5.51 -9.20 3.48
CA VAL A 140 4.23 -9.93 3.36
C VAL A 140 3.99 -10.43 1.93
N ASP A 141 3.20 -11.50 1.82
CA ASP A 141 2.57 -11.91 0.57
C ASP A 141 1.19 -11.24 0.46
N TYR A 142 0.94 -10.51 -0.63
CA TYR A 142 -0.34 -9.84 -0.86
C TYR A 142 -1.42 -10.75 -1.45
N SER A 143 -1.11 -12.01 -1.78
CA SER A 143 -1.99 -12.93 -2.50
C SER A 143 -3.39 -13.02 -1.88
N GLU A 144 -3.47 -13.23 -0.56
CA GLU A 144 -4.75 -13.40 0.14
C GLU A 144 -5.61 -12.14 0.05
N LYS A 145 -5.03 -10.99 0.41
CA LYS A 145 -5.77 -9.72 0.38
C LYS A 145 -6.19 -9.31 -1.03
N LEU A 146 -5.32 -9.51 -2.02
CA LEU A 146 -5.67 -9.28 -3.41
C LEU A 146 -6.75 -10.25 -3.89
N THR A 147 -6.74 -11.50 -3.42
CA THR A 147 -7.81 -12.48 -3.72
C THR A 147 -9.14 -11.96 -3.20
N GLU A 148 -9.20 -11.51 -1.94
CA GLU A 148 -10.41 -10.96 -1.35
C GLU A 148 -10.92 -9.74 -2.10
N ILE A 149 -10.04 -8.80 -2.46
CA ILE A 149 -10.41 -7.61 -3.25
C ILE A 149 -10.99 -8.05 -4.60
N ILE A 150 -10.34 -8.96 -5.32
CA ILE A 150 -10.79 -9.37 -6.66
C ILE A 150 -12.09 -10.20 -6.56
N GLN A 151 -12.18 -11.10 -5.59
CA GLN A 151 -13.33 -11.99 -5.41
C GLN A 151 -14.59 -11.23 -4.98
N ASN A 152 -14.47 -10.24 -4.11
CA ASN A 152 -15.63 -9.53 -3.56
C ASN A 152 -16.11 -8.33 -4.40
N ASN A 153 -15.39 -7.95 -5.45
CA ASN A 153 -15.71 -6.76 -6.26
C ASN A 153 -15.80 -7.06 -7.75
N ASN A 154 -16.54 -6.23 -8.50
CA ASN A 154 -16.61 -6.35 -9.95
C ASN A 154 -15.41 -5.66 -10.62
N ILE A 155 -14.32 -6.41 -10.86
CA ILE A 155 -13.11 -5.88 -11.51
C ILE A 155 -13.14 -6.18 -13.01
N GLN A 156 -12.99 -5.15 -13.84
CA GLN A 156 -13.04 -5.27 -15.31
C GLN A 156 -11.72 -5.80 -15.91
N SER A 157 -10.59 -5.38 -15.35
CA SER A 157 -9.24 -5.74 -15.83
C SER A 157 -8.20 -5.46 -14.75
N VAL A 158 -7.05 -6.12 -14.84
CA VAL A 158 -5.90 -5.88 -13.95
C VAL A 158 -4.64 -5.53 -14.75
N THR A 159 -4.02 -4.40 -14.43
CA THR A 159 -2.68 -4.06 -14.91
C THR A 159 -1.70 -4.21 -13.76
N ILE A 160 -0.67 -5.03 -13.93
CA ILE A 160 0.42 -5.19 -12.96
C ILE A 160 1.61 -4.40 -13.48
N VAL A 161 2.13 -3.45 -12.70
CA VAL A 161 3.34 -2.70 -13.06
C VAL A 161 4.43 -3.00 -12.05
N ARG A 162 5.56 -3.52 -12.52
CA ARG A 162 6.68 -3.93 -11.67
C ARG A 162 8.00 -3.38 -12.20
N MET A 163 9.02 -3.35 -11.35
CA MET A 163 10.38 -3.10 -11.83
C MET A 163 11.03 -4.37 -12.38
N GLU A 164 12.03 -4.23 -13.25
CA GLU A 164 12.84 -5.33 -13.80
C GLU A 164 13.59 -6.12 -12.72
N VAL A 165 13.90 -5.47 -11.59
CA VAL A 165 14.62 -6.09 -10.48
C VAL A 165 13.85 -7.28 -9.88
N PRO A 166 14.56 -8.32 -9.39
CA PRO A 166 13.94 -9.56 -8.95
C PRO A 166 13.03 -9.39 -7.72
N CYS A 167 13.26 -8.37 -6.89
CA CYS A 167 12.44 -8.13 -5.70
C CYS A 167 10.97 -7.78 -6.03
N CYS A 168 10.67 -7.35 -7.26
CA CYS A 168 9.29 -7.07 -7.68
C CYS A 168 8.55 -8.31 -8.20
N GLY A 169 9.23 -9.45 -8.41
CA GLY A 169 8.59 -10.69 -8.84
C GLY A 169 7.53 -11.20 -7.85
N GLY A 170 7.72 -10.95 -6.54
CA GLY A 170 6.74 -11.30 -5.51
C GLY A 170 5.38 -10.62 -5.70
N LEU A 171 5.36 -9.37 -6.17
CA LEU A 171 4.11 -8.64 -6.39
C LEU A 171 3.34 -9.21 -7.59
N GLU A 172 4.07 -9.50 -8.67
CA GLU A 172 3.52 -10.12 -9.87
C GLU A 172 2.93 -11.51 -9.57
N MET A 173 3.67 -12.35 -8.83
CA MET A 173 3.19 -13.66 -8.41
C MET A 173 1.94 -13.56 -7.53
N ALA A 174 1.94 -12.65 -6.56
CA ALA A 174 0.79 -12.43 -5.68
C ALA A 174 -0.47 -12.03 -6.45
N ALA A 175 -0.34 -11.12 -7.42
CA ALA A 175 -1.45 -10.69 -8.26
C ALA A 175 -1.97 -11.82 -9.18
N LYS A 176 -1.07 -12.61 -9.80
CA LYS A 176 -1.48 -13.76 -10.63
C LYS A 176 -2.19 -14.83 -9.80
N LYS A 177 -1.65 -15.16 -8.62
CA LYS A 177 -2.29 -16.10 -7.68
C LYS A 177 -3.66 -15.60 -7.27
N ALA A 178 -3.80 -14.32 -6.95
CA ALA A 178 -5.09 -13.72 -6.60
C ALA A 178 -6.11 -13.80 -7.75
N LEU A 179 -5.69 -13.53 -8.98
CA LEU A 179 -6.53 -13.69 -10.17
C LEU A 179 -7.02 -15.13 -10.32
N GLN A 180 -6.11 -16.11 -10.20
CA GLN A 180 -6.44 -17.54 -10.28
C GLN A 180 -7.39 -17.98 -9.16
N SER A 181 -7.08 -17.60 -7.92
CA SER A 181 -7.85 -17.99 -6.73
C SER A 181 -9.19 -17.27 -6.60
N SER A 182 -9.38 -16.12 -7.25
CA SER A 182 -10.64 -15.37 -7.21
C SER A 182 -11.82 -16.08 -7.88
N GLY A 183 -11.56 -17.10 -8.71
CA GLY A 183 -12.58 -17.79 -9.49
C GLY A 183 -13.19 -16.95 -10.63
N LYS A 184 -12.63 -15.78 -10.94
CA LYS A 184 -13.12 -14.87 -11.99
C LYS A 184 -12.23 -14.89 -13.22
N PHE A 185 -12.86 -14.79 -14.39
CA PHE A 185 -12.14 -14.64 -15.66
C PHE A 185 -11.92 -13.15 -15.95
N ILE A 186 -10.76 -12.63 -15.54
CA ILE A 186 -10.42 -11.20 -15.67
C ILE A 186 -9.19 -11.06 -16.59
N PRO A 187 -9.27 -10.25 -17.67
CA PRO A 187 -8.10 -9.98 -18.49
C PRO A 187 -7.06 -9.20 -17.68
N TRP A 188 -5.80 -9.59 -17.82
CA TRP A 188 -4.70 -8.97 -17.11
C TRP A 188 -3.43 -8.88 -17.96
N GLN A 189 -2.54 -7.96 -17.60
CA GLN A 189 -1.25 -7.75 -18.25
C GLN A 189 -0.17 -7.38 -17.23
N VAL A 190 1.09 -7.67 -17.55
CA VAL A 190 2.27 -7.19 -16.81
C VAL A 190 3.00 -6.17 -17.65
N VAL A 191 3.39 -5.07 -17.02
CA VAL A 191 4.31 -4.09 -17.61
C VAL A 191 5.53 -4.00 -16.71
N THR A 192 6.71 -4.14 -17.31
CA THR A 192 7.98 -4.10 -16.60
C THR A 192 8.66 -2.76 -16.86
N ILE A 193 9.05 -2.07 -15.79
CA ILE A 193 9.79 -0.81 -15.82
C ILE A 193 11.26 -1.10 -15.49
N SER A 194 12.17 -0.66 -16.34
CA SER A 194 13.61 -0.74 -16.08
C SER A 194 14.05 0.24 -14.99
N ILE A 195 15.25 0.05 -14.44
CA ILE A 195 15.84 0.97 -13.46
C ILE A 195 16.09 2.37 -14.02
N ASP A 196 16.20 2.51 -15.35
CA ASP A 196 16.32 3.79 -16.05
C ASP A 196 14.97 4.39 -16.47
N GLY A 197 13.85 3.80 -16.04
CA GLY A 197 12.53 4.38 -16.20
C GLY A 197 11.89 4.17 -17.58
N LYS A 198 12.29 3.13 -18.32
CA LYS A 198 11.69 2.73 -19.60
C LYS A 198 10.76 1.54 -19.41
N ILE A 199 9.79 1.40 -20.31
CA ILE A 199 8.99 0.18 -20.42
C ILE A 199 9.82 -0.86 -21.19
N LEU A 200 9.91 -2.07 -20.64
CA LEU A 200 10.52 -3.21 -21.31
C LEU A 200 9.43 -4.00 -22.05
N GLU A 201 9.72 -4.37 -23.30
CA GLU A 201 8.89 -5.24 -24.16
C GLU A 201 9.02 -6.72 -23.76
#